data_AF-A0A945EN79-F1
#
_entry.id   AF-A0A945EN79-F1
#
_cell.length_a   1.000
_cell.length_b   1.000
_cell.length_c   1.000
_cell.angle_alpha   90.00
_cell.angle_beta   90.00
_cell.angle_gamma   90.00
#
_symmetry.space_group_name_H-M   'P 1'
#
loop_
_entity.id
_entity.type
_entity.pdbx_description
1 polymer ?
#
loop_
_entity_poly.entity_id
_entity_poly.type
_entity_poly.pdbx_seq_one_letter_code
_entity_poly.pdbx_strand_id
1 'polypeptide(L)' 'MTTHWLPSATIQTLRQRATLIAAMRHFFASRDVLEVETPALMPTTA' A
#
# COMPACT_ATOMS: atom_id res chain seq x y z
N MET A 1 16.68 -22.55 11.40
CA MET A 1 15.52 -21.64 11.28
C MET A 1 14.97 -21.77 9.87
N THR A 2 13.79 -22.37 9.70
CA THR A 2 13.15 -22.48 8.38
C THR A 2 12.49 -21.15 8.05
N THR A 3 13.11 -20.36 7.17
CA THR A 3 12.52 -19.13 6.65
C THR A 3 11.27 -19.50 5.84
N HIS A 4 10.10 -19.11 6.34
CA HIS A 4 8.86 -19.12 5.58
C HIS A 4 8.95 -18.03 4.49
N TRP A 5 9.62 -18.36 3.39
CA TRP A 5 9.84 -17.45 2.26
C TRP A 5 8.59 -17.30 1.38
N LEU A 6 7.66 -18.25 1.45
CA LEU A 6 6.44 -18.19 0.67
C LEU A 6 5.57 -17.01 1.14
N PRO A 7 4.88 -16.34 0.21
CA PRO A 7 3.90 -15.33 0.57
C PRO A 7 2.83 -15.92 1.50
N SER A 8 2.47 -15.18 2.55
CA SER A 8 1.37 -15.54 3.44
C SER A 8 -0.01 -15.34 2.81
N ALA A 9 -0.10 -14.52 1.75
CA ALA A 9 -1.32 -14.26 1.00
C ALA A 9 -1.32 -15.00 -0.36
N THR A 10 -2.50 -15.45 -0.79
CA THR A 10 -2.66 -16.05 -2.12
C THR A 10 -2.47 -15.02 -3.24
N ILE A 11 -2.07 -15.46 -4.43
CA ILE A 11 -1.99 -14.60 -5.62
C ILE A 11 -3.35 -13.95 -5.94
N GLN A 12 -4.46 -14.66 -5.72
CA GLN A 12 -5.80 -14.10 -5.90
C GLN A 12 -6.04 -12.89 -4.97
N THR A 13 -5.68 -13.01 -3.70
CA THR A 13 -5.79 -11.92 -2.72
C THR A 13 -4.94 -10.71 -3.13
N LEU A 14 -3.71 -10.96 -3.62
CA LEU A 14 -2.83 -9.86 -4.08
C LEU A 14 -3.39 -9.13 -5.31
N ARG A 15 -4.04 -9.84 -6.25
CA ARG A 15 -4.72 -9.22 -7.41
C ARG A 15 -5.91 -8.36 -6.99
N GLN A 16 -6.72 -8.84 -6.04
CA GLN A 16 -7.83 -8.07 -5.48
C GLN A 16 -7.31 -6.80 -4.78
N ARG A 17 -6.24 -6.92 -3.98
CA ARG A 17 -5.58 -5.78 -3.34
C ARG A 17 -5.13 -4.73 -4.36
N ALA A 18 -4.50 -5.14 -5.47
CA ALA A 18 -4.09 -4.21 -6.53
C ALA A 18 -5.28 -3.44 -7.14
N THR A 19 -6.39 -4.13 -7.37
CA THR A 19 -7.63 -3.52 -7.88
C THR A 19 -8.17 -2.46 -6.94
N LEU A 20 -8.20 -2.75 -5.62
CA LEU A 20 -8.67 -1.82 -4.60
C LEU A 20 -7.77 -0.58 -4.47
N ILE A 21 -6.45 -0.76 -4.49
CA ILE A 21 -5.49 0.36 -4.43
C ILE A 21 -5.67 1.29 -5.63
N ALA A 22 -5.85 0.73 -6.84
CA ALA A 22 -6.08 1.52 -8.04
C ALA A 22 -7.40 2.32 -7.95
N ALA A 23 -8.47 1.69 -7.48
CA ALA A 23 -9.77 2.35 -7.29
C ALA A 23 -9.68 3.50 -6.28
N MET A 24 -8.96 3.31 -5.17
CA MET A 24 -8.75 4.34 -4.15
C MET A 24 -8.00 5.55 -4.72
N ARG A 25 -6.91 5.33 -5.46
CA ARG A 25 -6.16 6.41 -6.12
C ARG A 25 -7.02 7.19 -7.11
N HIS A 26 -7.78 6.49 -7.95
CA HIS A 26 -8.70 7.13 -8.90
C HIS A 26 -9.78 7.98 -8.21
N PHE A 27 -10.32 7.50 -7.09
CA PHE A 27 -11.32 8.24 -6.31
C PHE A 27 -10.79 9.60 -5.80
N PHE A 28 -9.55 9.65 -5.30
CA PHE A 28 -8.94 10.89 -4.83
C PHE A 28 -8.51 11.81 -5.97
N ALA A 29 -7.92 11.26 -7.03
CA ALA A 29 -7.53 12.01 -8.21
C ALA A 29 -8.73 12.71 -8.89
N SER A 30 -9.90 12.05 -8.95
CA SER A 30 -11.13 12.65 -9.51
C SER A 30 -11.72 13.81 -8.68
N ARG A 31 -11.13 14.12 -7.52
CA ARG A 31 -11.53 15.21 -6.62
C ARG A 31 -10.40 16.22 -6.40
N ASP A 32 -9.40 16.22 -7.28
CA ASP A 32 -8.22 17.10 -7.21
C ASP A 32 -7.43 16.98 -5.90
N VAL A 33 -7.42 15.79 -5.28
CA VAL A 33 -6.60 15.48 -4.12
C VAL A 33 -5.23 14.96 -4.59
N LEU A 34 -4.17 15.67 -4.22
CA LEU A 34 -2.78 15.32 -4.56
C LEU A 34 -2.26 14.17 -3.68
N GLU A 35 -1.87 13.04 -4.28
CA GLU A 35 -1.13 11.96 -3.60
C GLU A 35 0.32 12.40 -3.35
N VAL A 36 0.81 12.24 -2.11
CA VAL A 36 2.19 12.57 -1.72
C VAL A 36 2.81 11.38 -1.00
N GLU A 37 4.12 11.17 -1.19
CA GLU A 37 4.88 10.22 -0.38
C GLU A 37 5.62 10.99 0.73
N THR A 38 5.44 10.55 1.97
CA THR A 38 6.10 11.12 3.14
C THR A 38 7.16 10.16 3.70
N PRO A 39 8.19 10.65 4.41
CA PRO A 39 9.16 9.77 5.07
C PRO A 39 8.47 8.74 5.99
N ALA A 40 8.90 7.48 5.91
CA ALA A 40 8.36 6.39 6.74
C ALA A 40 8.81 6.47 8.21
N LEU A 41 9.94 7.13 8.48
CA LEU A 41 10.47 7.37 9.80
C LEU A 41 10.72 8.88 9.96
N MET A 42 10.39 9.39 11.13
CA MET A 42 10.58 10.77 11.52
C MET A 42 11.37 10.80 12.84
N PRO A 43 12.28 11.76 13.04
CA PRO A 43 12.87 11.96 14.35
C PRO A 43 11.82 12.50 15.33
N THR A 44 11.76 11.89 16.52
CA THR A 44 11.03 12.43 17.67
C THR A 44 12.06 12.83 18.70
N THR A 45 12.35 14.12 18.82
CA THR A 45 13.22 14.63 19.90
C THR A 45 12.44 14.58 21.21
N ALA A 46 13.06 14.05 22.27
CA ALA A 46 12.56 14.07 23.64
C ALA A 46 12.75 15.46 24.29
#